data_AF-A0A4Q3CQI4-F1
#
_entry.id   AF-A0A4Q3CQI4-F1
#
_cell.length_a   1.000
_cell.length_b   1.000
_cell.length_c   1.000
_cell.angle_alpha   90.00
_cell.angle_beta   90.00
_cell.angle_gamma   90.00
#
_symmetry.space_group_name_H-M   'P 1'
#
loop_
_entity.id
_entity.type
_entity.pdbx_description
1 polymer ?
#
loop_
_entity_poly.entity_id
_entity_poly.type
_entity_poly.pdbx_seq_one_letter_code
_entity_poly.pdbx_strand_id
1 'polypeptide(L)' 'NGKGAYEIPFLICMGWAFVFTMILMIGISLLGPKVNPKAFVLDKTMFKVEPSTLALIVLTMMILAALYVKFW' A
#
# COMPACT_ATOMS: atom_id res chain seq x y z
N ASN A 1 -10.75 -28.55 9.34
CA ASN A 1 -9.64 -27.81 9.96
C ASN A 1 -9.47 -28.28 11.40
N GLY A 2 -8.61 -29.25 11.69
CA GLY A 2 -8.67 -29.99 12.97
C GLY A 2 -7.47 -30.88 13.32
N LYS A 3 -6.26 -30.59 12.83
CA LYS A 3 -5.06 -31.36 13.18
C LYS A 3 -3.83 -30.46 13.26
N GLY A 4 -3.74 -29.59 14.28
CA GLY A 4 -2.49 -29.06 14.87
C GLY A 4 -1.39 -28.50 13.96
N ALA A 5 -1.62 -28.33 12.66
CA ALA A 5 -0.66 -27.79 11.72
C ALA A 5 -0.77 -26.27 11.78
N TYR A 6 0.35 -25.61 12.00
CA TYR A 6 0.43 -24.15 11.99
C TYR A 6 0.27 -23.67 10.54
N GLU A 7 -0.96 -23.39 10.13
CA GLU A 7 -1.25 -22.79 8.83
C GLU A 7 -0.93 -21.29 8.90
N ILE A 8 -0.13 -20.80 7.94
CA ILE A 8 0.15 -19.37 7.83
C ILE A 8 -1.16 -18.67 7.45
N PRO A 9 -1.61 -17.66 8.22
CA PRO A 9 -2.81 -16.90 7.91
C PRO A 9 -2.77 -16.35 6.49
N PHE A 10 -3.89 -16.46 5.77
CA PHE A 10 -4.01 -16.01 4.38
C PHE A 10 -3.55 -14.56 4.18
N LEU A 11 -3.87 -13.64 5.10
CA LEU A 11 -3.46 -12.24 5.02
C LEU A 11 -1.94 -12.08 5.03
N ILE A 12 -1.22 -12.91 5.79
CA ILE A 12 0.25 -12.94 5.81
C ILE A 12 0.77 -13.46 4.48
N CYS A 13 0.22 -14.56 3.96
CA CYS A 13 0.59 -15.09 2.65
C CYS A 13 0.35 -14.07 1.52
N MET A 14 -0.76 -13.32 1.57
CA MET A 14 -1.05 -12.25 0.61
C MET A 14 -0.01 -11.13 0.68
N GLY A 15 0.36 -10.70 1.90
CA GLY A 15 1.40 -9.69 2.10
C GLY A 15 2.75 -10.14 1.54
N TRP A 16 3.15 -11.39 1.80
CA TRP A 16 4.38 -11.96 1.25
C TRP A 16 4.36 -12.06 -0.27
N ALA A 17 3.26 -12.53 -0.87
CA ALA A 17 3.12 -12.62 -2.32
C ALA A 17 3.26 -11.24 -3.00
N PHE A 18 2.67 -10.21 -2.41
CA PHE A 18 2.79 -8.83 -2.89
C PHE A 18 4.25 -8.34 -2.81
N VAL A 19 4.92 -8.53 -1.67
CA VAL A 19 6.31 -8.10 -1.46
C VAL A 19 7.26 -8.76 -2.46
N PHE A 20 7.18 -10.08 -2.64
CA PHE A 20 8.06 -10.78 -3.60
C PHE A 20 7.83 -10.33 -5.04
N THR A 21 6.56 -10.12 -5.41
CA THR A 21 6.21 -9.63 -6.75
C THR A 21 6.80 -8.24 -7.00
N MET A 22 6.67 -7.33 -6.03
CA MET A 22 7.27 -6.00 -6.12
C MET A 22 8.80 -6.07 -6.26
N ILE A 23 9.47 -6.88 -5.43
CA ILE A 23 10.94 -7.03 -5.48
C ILE A 23 11.38 -7.49 -6.87
N LEU A 24 10.70 -8.49 -7.44
CA LEU A 24 11.02 -9.01 -8.76
C LEU A 24 10.81 -7.96 -9.84
N MET A 25 9.67 -7.28 -9.84
CA MET A 25 9.37 -6.23 -10.82
C MET A 25 10.36 -5.06 -10.74
N ILE A 26 10.67 -4.59 -9.53
CA ILE A 26 11.65 -3.52 -9.30
C ILE A 26 13.03 -3.97 -9.77
N GLY A 27 13.47 -5.18 -9.36
CA GLY A 27 14.77 -5.73 -9.74
C GLY A 27 14.95 -5.82 -11.26
N ILE A 28 13.95 -6.35 -11.97
CA ILE A 28 13.99 -6.42 -13.45
C ILE A 28 13.96 -5.01 -14.05
N SER A 29 13.19 -4.08 -13.49
CA SER A 29 13.07 -2.71 -14.01
C SER A 29 14.39 -1.93 -13.88
N LEU A 30 15.17 -2.18 -12.83
CA LEU A 30 16.49 -1.56 -12.63
C LEU A 30 17.54 -2.06 -13.63
N LEU A 31 17.37 -3.29 -14.14
CA LEU A 31 18.21 -3.83 -15.23
C LEU A 31 17.77 -3.34 -16.62
N GLY A 32 16.59 -2.73 -16.72
CA GLY A 32 16.03 -2.19 -17.94
C GLY A 32 16.61 -0.83 -18.34
N PRO A 33 16.16 -0.25 -19.46
CA PRO A 33 16.60 1.07 -19.90
C PRO A 33 16.27 2.15 -18.86
N LYS A 34 17.26 2.99 -18.55
CA LYS A 34 17.16 4.05 -17.53
C LYS A 34 15.98 4.99 -17.74
N VAL A 35 15.62 5.26 -18.99
CA VAL A 35 14.46 6.06 -19.37
C VAL A 35 13.50 5.16 -20.14
N ASN A 36 12.37 4.83 -19.52
CA ASN A 36 11.34 4.03 -20.14
C ASN A 36 10.33 4.96 -20.85
N PRO A 37 10.17 4.89 -22.18
CA PRO A 37 9.24 5.75 -22.93
C PRO A 37 7.76 5.49 -22.59
N LYS A 38 7.45 4.36 -21.93
CA LYS A 38 6.11 4.03 -21.42
C LYS A 38 5.92 4.41 -19.95
N ALA A 39 6.89 5.06 -19.32
CA ALA A 39 6.75 5.52 -17.96
C ALA A 39 5.73 6.66 -17.87
N PHE A 40 5.04 6.74 -16.73
CA PHE A 40 4.17 7.85 -16.42
C PHE A 40 4.98 9.14 -16.23
N VAL A 41 4.50 10.24 -16.81
CA VAL A 41 5.00 11.57 -16.49
C VAL A 41 4.34 11.99 -15.19
N LEU A 42 5.12 12.05 -14.12
CA LEU A 42 4.63 12.50 -12.81
C LEU A 42 4.70 14.02 -12.73
N ASP A 43 3.55 14.65 -12.52
CA ASP A 43 3.46 16.06 -12.14
C ASP A 43 3.02 16.18 -10.68
N LYS A 44 3.62 17.12 -9.95
CA LYS A 44 3.31 17.44 -8.55
C LYS A 44 1.86 17.90 -8.39
N THR A 45 1.27 18.46 -9.44
CA THR A 45 -0.14 18.90 -9.44
C THR A 45 -1.10 17.71 -9.27
N MET A 46 -0.74 16.51 -9.71
CA MET A 46 -1.58 15.31 -9.61
C MET A 46 -1.88 14.88 -8.17
N PHE A 47 -1.01 15.26 -7.22
CA PHE A 47 -1.13 14.88 -5.81
C PHE A 47 -1.61 16.04 -4.93
N LYS A 48 -1.90 17.21 -5.52
CA LYS A 48 -2.38 18.36 -4.78
C LYS A 48 -3.83 18.11 -4.33
N VAL A 49 -4.06 18.20 -3.03
CA VAL A 49 -5.39 18.00 -2.44
C VAL A 49 -6.05 19.35 -2.17
N GLU A 50 -7.33 19.45 -2.52
CA GLU A 50 -8.19 20.59 -2.17
C GLU A 50 -8.28 20.74 -0.63
N PRO A 51 -8.19 21.96 -0.06
CA PRO A 51 -8.20 22.15 1.40
C PRO A 51 -9.40 21.52 2.11
N SER A 52 -10.58 21.55 1.48
CA SER A 52 -11.79 20.91 2.00
C SER A 52 -11.65 19.40 2.10
N THR A 53 -11.12 18.75 1.06
CA THR A 53 -10.89 17.29 1.05
C THR A 53 -9.83 16.90 2.09
N LEU A 54 -8.78 17.70 2.26
CA LEU A 54 -7.76 17.45 3.28
C LEU A 54 -8.36 17.46 4.70
N ALA A 55 -9.25 18.41 4.99
CA ALA A 55 -9.95 18.46 6.28
C ALA A 55 -10.77 17.18 6.53
N LEU A 56 -11.46 16.66 5.51
CA LEU A 56 -12.24 15.42 5.60
C LEU A 56 -11.36 14.17 5.78
N ILE A 57 -10.20 14.11 5.12
CA ILE A 57 -9.23 13.02 5.30
C ILE A 57 -8.75 13.00 6.76
N VAL A 58 -8.36 14.16 7.30
CA VAL A 58 -7.89 14.27 8.69
C VAL A 58 -8.99 13.90 9.68
N LEU A 59 -10.22 14.37 9.49
CA LEU A 59 -11.35 14.01 10.34
C LEU A 59 -11.61 12.51 10.34
N THR A 60 -11.59 11.87 9.17
CA THR A 60 -11.77 10.41 9.04
C THR A 60 -10.68 9.65 9.77
N MET A 61 -9.42 10.09 9.64
CA MET A 61 -8.30 9.50 10.37
C MET A 61 -8.46 9.62 11.89
N MET A 62 -8.92 10.78 12.39
CA MET A 62 -9.17 10.97 13.82
C MET A 62 -10.29 10.07 14.34
N ILE A 63 -11.37 9.89 13.58
CA ILE A 63 -12.47 8.99 13.96
C ILE A 63 -11.98 7.55 14.05
N LEU A 64 -11.27 7.06 13.02
CA LEU A 64 -10.73 5.70 13.02
C LEU A 64 -9.75 5.49 14.18
N ALA A 65 -8.85 6.46 14.42
CA ALA A 65 -7.91 6.41 15.53
C ALA A 65 -8.64 6.34 16.88
N ALA A 66 -9.64 7.19 17.10
CA ALA A 66 -10.41 7.18 18.35
C ALA A 66 -11.15 5.86 18.58
N LEU A 67 -11.70 5.26 17.53
CA LEU A 67 -12.35 3.95 17.61
C LEU A 67 -11.34 2.85 17.96
N TYR A 68 -10.20 2.80 17.27
CA TYR A 68 -9.17 1.80 17.56
C TYR A 68 -8.60 1.97 18.97
N VAL A 69 -8.24 3.19 19.40
CA VAL A 69 -7.69 3.43 20.74
C VAL A 69 -8.67 3.08 21.86
N LYS A 70 -9.97 3.28 21.64
CA LYS A 70 -10.98 3.02 22.67
C LYS A 70 -11.34 1.54 22.78
N PHE A 71 -11.42 0.83 21.65
CA PHE A 71 -12.00 -0.51 21.59
C PHE A 71 -10.98 -1.64 21.39
N TRP A 72 -9.71 -1.30 21.17
CA TRP A 72 -8.59 -2.22 21.13
C TRP A 72 -7.81 -2.15 22.43
#